data_AF-A0A2H1KDD9-F1
#
_entry.id   AF-A0A2H1KDD9-F1
#
_cell.length_a   1.000
_cell.length_b   1.000
_cell.length_c   1.000
_cell.angle_alpha   90.00
_cell.angle_beta   90.00
_cell.angle_gamma   90.00
#
_symmetry.space_group_name_H-M   'P 1'
#
loop_
_entity.id
_entity.type
_entity.pdbx_description
1 polymer ?
#
loop_
_entity_poly.entity_id
_entity_poly.type
_entity_poly.pdbx_seq_one_letter_code
_entity_poly.pdbx_strand_id
1 'polypeptide(L)'
;MDNSSREPIESRRISDQPSLRGSSGTIWIVAGGIFLVVIVGVLAVIIFSGGPAVPTAITTLVIAVVFYLVLLIARFTVRPGRARLWVMAAAMIGMAVASLVGLVLCVGAAAGGA
;
A
#
# COMPACT_ATOMS: atom_id res chain seq x y z
N MET A 1 -58.38 -4.23 2.47
CA MET A 1 -57.13 -5.01 2.58
C MET A 1 -56.18 -4.45 1.54
N ASP A 2 -55.45 -3.40 1.92
CA ASP A 2 -54.53 -2.67 1.05
C ASP A 2 -53.17 -3.36 1.05
N ASN A 3 -52.69 -3.72 -0.14
CA ASN A 3 -51.42 -4.44 -0.33
C ASN A 3 -50.20 -3.48 -0.29
N SER A 4 -50.27 -2.39 0.47
CA SER A 4 -49.27 -1.29 0.42
C SER A 4 -48.01 -1.57 1.26
N SER A 5 -47.95 -2.68 1.99
CA SER A 5 -46.89 -2.91 3.01
C SER A 5 -45.67 -3.69 2.51
N ARG A 6 -45.50 -3.86 1.18
CA ARG A 6 -44.41 -4.68 0.59
C ARG A 6 -43.43 -3.90 -0.30
N GLU A 7 -43.30 -2.59 -0.16
CA GLU A 7 -42.11 -1.94 -0.71
C GLU A 7 -40.93 -2.20 0.23
N PRO A 8 -39.84 -2.88 -0.23
CA PRO A 8 -38.63 -2.97 0.55
C PRO A 8 -38.16 -1.54 0.82
N ILE A 9 -38.08 -1.14 2.10
CA ILE A 9 -37.55 0.19 2.45
C ILE A 9 -36.09 0.22 2.00
N GLU A 10 -35.83 0.81 0.84
CA GLU A 10 -34.49 1.05 0.31
C GLU A 10 -33.73 1.91 1.32
N SER A 11 -32.73 1.33 2.01
CA SER A 11 -31.96 2.06 3.02
C SER A 11 -31.15 3.16 2.34
N ARG A 12 -31.51 4.42 2.61
CA ARG A 12 -30.75 5.59 2.12
C ARG A 12 -29.49 5.89 2.93
N ARG A 13 -29.11 5.05 3.90
CA ARG A 13 -27.83 5.19 4.59
C ARG A 13 -26.69 4.95 3.60
N ILE A 14 -25.75 5.89 3.54
CA ILE A 14 -24.54 5.78 2.73
C ILE A 14 -23.80 4.44 2.96
N SER A 15 -23.73 3.95 4.20
CA SER A 15 -23.08 2.66 4.52
C SER A 15 -23.78 1.41 3.98
N ASP A 16 -25.05 1.53 3.60
CA ASP A 16 -25.87 0.42 3.08
C ASP A 16 -25.87 0.36 1.55
N GLN A 17 -25.28 1.35 0.87
CA GLN A 17 -25.23 1.36 -0.58
C GLN A 17 -24.36 0.21 -1.13
N PRO A 18 -24.89 -0.64 -2.03
CA PRO A 18 -24.15 -1.76 -2.62
C PRO A 18 -22.87 -1.33 -3.33
N SER A 19 -22.89 -0.16 -3.97
CA SER A 19 -21.74 0.44 -4.66
C SER A 19 -20.55 0.73 -3.74
N LEU A 20 -20.81 1.06 -2.47
CA LEU A 20 -19.77 1.36 -1.48
C LEU A 20 -19.21 0.10 -0.79
N ARG A 21 -19.89 -1.05 -0.91
CA ARG A 21 -19.42 -2.34 -0.40
C ARG A 21 -18.46 -3.06 -1.36
N GLY A 22 -18.43 -2.64 -2.63
CA GLY A 22 -17.63 -3.22 -3.69
C GLY A 22 -16.23 -2.64 -3.86
N SER A 23 -15.48 -2.34 -2.78
CA SER A 23 -14.05 -2.06 -2.97
C SER A 23 -13.35 -3.38 -3.32
N SER A 24 -13.05 -3.55 -4.60
CA SER A 24 -12.49 -4.78 -5.16
C SER A 24 -11.20 -5.19 -4.45
N GLY A 25 -10.46 -4.29 -3.80
CA GLY A 25 -9.14 -4.56 -3.21
C GLY A 25 -8.01 -4.52 -4.24
N THR A 26 -8.32 -4.66 -5.53
CA THR A 26 -7.37 -4.52 -6.63
C THR A 26 -6.73 -3.13 -6.68
N ILE A 27 -7.46 -2.06 -6.30
CA ILE A 27 -6.91 -0.70 -6.28
C ILE A 27 -5.68 -0.57 -5.37
N TRP A 28 -5.65 -1.28 -4.25
CA TRP A 28 -4.50 -1.30 -3.34
C TRP A 28 -3.28 -1.95 -3.98
N ILE A 29 -3.47 -3.00 -4.78
CA ILE A 29 -2.38 -3.69 -5.49
C ILE A 29 -1.80 -2.79 -6.58
N VAL A 30 -2.68 -2.13 -7.34
CA VAL A 30 -2.29 -1.22 -8.43
C VAL A 30 -1.56 -0.02 -7.85
N ALA A 31 -2.14 0.67 -6.86
CA ALA A 31 -1.52 1.82 -6.22
C ALA A 31 -0.20 1.45 -5.52
N GLY A 32 -0.17 0.34 -4.79
CA GLY A 32 1.05 -0.17 -4.15
C GLY A 32 2.12 -0.58 -5.17
N GLY A 33 1.72 -1.16 -6.31
CA GLY A 33 2.64 -1.57 -7.36
C GLY A 33 3.26 -0.37 -8.07
N ILE A 34 2.44 0.63 -8.42
CA ILE A 34 2.93 1.89 -8.98
C ILE A 34 3.90 2.56 -8.01
N PHE A 35 3.54 2.65 -6.73
CA PHE A 35 4.40 3.22 -5.72
C PHE A 35 5.73 2.46 -5.61
N LEU A 36 5.69 1.13 -5.55
CA LEU A 36 6.90 0.30 -5.49
C LEU A 36 7.79 0.54 -6.71
N VAL A 37 7.24 0.56 -7.93
CA VAL A 37 8.00 0.82 -9.16
C VAL A 37 8.70 2.17 -9.11
N VAL A 38 8.02 3.22 -8.66
CA VAL A 38 8.61 4.56 -8.51
C VAL A 38 9.75 4.53 -7.49
N ILE A 39 9.54 3.92 -6.31
CA ILE A 39 10.58 3.79 -5.28
C ILE A 39 11.78 2.99 -5.79
N VAL A 40 11.55 1.87 -6.48
CA VAL A 40 12.60 1.06 -7.09
C VAL A 40 13.42 1.89 -8.07
N GLY A 41 12.77 2.69 -8.93
CA GLY A 41 13.46 3.57 -9.87
C GLY A 41 14.38 4.57 -9.19
N VAL A 42 13.91 5.23 -8.13
CA VAL A 42 14.73 6.18 -7.34
C VAL A 42 15.88 5.47 -6.64
N LEU A 43 15.62 4.36 -5.96
CA LEU A 43 16.65 3.61 -5.25
C LEU A 43 17.68 2.99 -6.20
N ALA A 44 17.28 2.58 -7.41
CA ALA A 44 18.20 2.07 -8.42
C ALA A 44 19.26 3.11 -8.79
N VAL A 45 18.87 4.38 -8.98
CA VAL A 45 19.84 5.46 -9.24
C VAL A 45 20.86 5.58 -8.11
N ILE A 46 20.42 5.48 -6.85
CA ILE A 46 21.31 5.53 -5.68
C ILE A 46 22.22 4.30 -5.65
N ILE A 47 21.69 3.11 -5.88
CA ILE A 47 22.44 1.84 -5.85
C ILE A 47 23.53 1.85 -6.93
N PHE A 48 23.19 2.26 -8.16
CA PHE A 48 24.14 2.32 -9.27
C PHE A 48 25.15 3.47 -9.15
N SER A 49 24.94 4.44 -8.26
CA SER A 49 25.93 5.49 -7.99
C SER A 49 27.20 4.95 -7.29
N GLY A 50 27.12 3.79 -6.64
CA GLY A 50 28.24 3.21 -5.89
C GLY A 50 28.66 3.98 -4.63
N GLY A 51 27.89 4.99 -4.22
CA GLY A 51 28.23 5.87 -3.11
C GLY A 51 27.97 5.30 -1.69
N PRO A 52 28.25 6.09 -0.65
CA PRO A 52 28.07 5.69 0.76
C PRO A 52 26.63 5.29 1.13
N ALA A 53 25.64 5.78 0.38
CA ALA A 53 24.22 5.50 0.61
C ALA A 53 23.75 4.12 0.10
N VAL A 54 24.58 3.38 -0.64
CA VAL A 54 24.19 2.11 -1.29
C VAL A 54 23.63 1.07 -0.30
N PRO A 55 24.25 0.78 0.86
CA PRO A 55 23.71 -0.21 1.80
C PRO A 55 22.32 0.17 2.34
N THR A 56 22.12 1.46 2.62
CA THR A 56 20.84 2.02 3.07
C THR A 56 19.77 1.89 1.98
N ALA A 57 20.13 2.15 0.72
CA ALA A 57 19.23 2.02 -0.42
C ALA A 57 18.79 0.57 -0.65
N ILE A 58 19.72 -0.39 -0.57
CA ILE A 58 19.41 -1.84 -0.67
C ILE A 58 18.48 -2.27 0.46
N THR A 59 18.77 -1.85 1.69
CA THR A 59 17.92 -2.19 2.85
C THR A 59 16.51 -1.64 2.69
N THR A 60 16.40 -0.38 2.26
CA THR A 60 15.11 0.28 1.98
C THR A 60 14.32 -0.46 0.90
N LEU A 61 15.00 -0.86 -0.19
CA LEU A 61 14.40 -1.62 -1.28
C LEU A 61 13.81 -2.94 -0.78
N VAL A 62 14.57 -3.70 0.00
CA VAL A 62 14.11 -4.98 0.58
C VAL A 62 12.87 -4.78 1.45
N ILE A 63 12.87 -3.77 2.32
CA ILE A 63 11.73 -3.47 3.19
C ILE A 63 10.49 -3.10 2.35
N ALA A 64 10.64 -2.24 1.34
CA ALA A 64 9.53 -1.86 0.47
C ALA A 64 8.94 -3.07 -0.28
N VAL A 65 9.79 -3.94 -0.82
CA VAL A 65 9.38 -5.20 -1.46
C VAL A 65 8.64 -6.10 -0.48
N VAL A 66 9.14 -6.26 0.75
CA VAL A 66 8.49 -7.08 1.78
C VAL A 66 7.08 -6.55 2.10
N PHE A 67 6.91 -5.24 2.28
CA PHE A 67 5.57 -4.67 2.49
C PHE A 67 4.64 -4.91 1.31
N TYR A 68 5.15 -4.86 0.08
CA TYR A 68 4.33 -5.13 -1.10
C TYR A 68 3.93 -6.61 -1.17
N LEU A 69 4.84 -7.53 -0.81
CA LEU A 69 4.52 -8.95 -0.67
C LEU A 69 3.45 -9.17 0.41
N VAL A 70 3.53 -8.50 1.56
CA VAL A 70 2.48 -8.57 2.59
C VAL A 70 1.13 -8.11 2.03
N LEU A 71 1.10 -7.04 1.24
CA LEU A 71 -0.12 -6.55 0.58
C LEU A 71 -0.69 -7.61 -0.39
N LEU A 72 0.15 -8.25 -1.20
CA LEU A 72 -0.25 -9.34 -2.10
C LEU A 72 -0.75 -10.57 -1.34
N ILE A 73 -0.04 -10.99 -0.28
CA ILE A 73 -0.44 -12.13 0.56
C ILE A 73 -1.78 -11.85 1.22
N ALA A 74 -1.95 -10.66 1.80
CA ALA A 74 -3.21 -10.24 2.41
C ALA A 74 -4.36 -10.27 1.39
N ARG A 75 -4.10 -9.85 0.15
CA ARG A 75 -5.08 -9.90 -0.92
C ARG A 75 -5.56 -11.32 -1.22
N PHE A 76 -4.62 -12.23 -1.45
CA PHE A 76 -4.92 -13.54 -2.03
C PHE A 76 -5.20 -14.62 -0.98
N THR A 77 -4.80 -14.41 0.27
CA THR A 77 -4.92 -15.42 1.34
C THR A 77 -6.00 -15.07 2.37
N VAL A 78 -6.29 -13.78 2.60
CA VAL A 78 -7.24 -13.35 3.64
C VAL A 78 -8.65 -13.24 3.05
N ARG A 79 -9.63 -13.80 3.78
CA ARG A 79 -11.05 -13.74 3.40
C ARG A 79 -11.53 -12.28 3.22
N PRO A 80 -12.44 -12.01 2.27
CA PRO A 80 -12.99 -10.67 2.10
C PRO A 80 -13.62 -10.13 3.39
N GLY A 81 -13.17 -8.96 3.85
CA GLY A 81 -13.67 -8.34 5.08
C GLY A 81 -12.81 -7.18 5.55
N ARG A 82 -13.19 -6.60 6.70
CA ARG A 82 -12.49 -5.45 7.29
C ARG A 82 -11.03 -5.74 7.60
N ALA A 83 -10.73 -6.93 8.14
CA ALA A 83 -9.36 -7.33 8.49
C ALA A 83 -8.41 -7.28 7.28
N ARG A 84 -8.85 -7.78 6.11
CA ARG A 84 -8.08 -7.70 4.87
C ARG A 84 -7.76 -6.25 4.49
N LEU A 85 -8.74 -5.36 4.55
CA LEU A 85 -8.56 -3.94 4.23
C LEU A 85 -7.59 -3.26 5.19
N TRP A 86 -7.68 -3.53 6.50
CA TRP A 86 -6.75 -3.01 7.49
C TRP A 86 -5.31 -3.45 7.23
N VAL A 87 -5.09 -4.74 6.93
CA VAL A 87 -3.74 -5.25 6.62
C VAL A 87 -3.21 -4.61 5.33
N MET A 88 -4.02 -4.50 4.28
CA MET A 88 -3.61 -3.86 3.04
C MET A 88 -3.28 -2.38 3.22
N ALA A 89 -4.09 -1.65 3.99
CA ALA A 89 -3.83 -0.24 4.32
C ALA A 89 -2.57 -0.08 5.17
N ALA A 90 -2.40 -0.89 6.22
CA ALA A 90 -1.22 -0.86 7.07
C ALA A 90 0.06 -1.21 6.28
N ALA A 91 0.01 -2.20 5.39
CA ALA A 91 1.14 -2.54 4.53
C ALA A 91 1.49 -1.40 3.58
N MET A 92 0.49 -0.73 3.00
CA MET A 92 0.72 0.40 2.11
C MET A 92 1.31 1.62 2.83
N ILE A 93 0.75 1.98 3.99
CA ILE A 93 1.27 3.06 4.83
C ILE A 93 2.68 2.72 5.33
N GLY A 94 2.90 1.48 5.78
CA GLY A 94 4.20 0.99 6.22
C GLY A 94 5.26 1.09 5.13
N MET A 95 4.92 0.69 3.90
CA MET A 95 5.78 0.83 2.73
C MET A 95 6.12 2.30 2.46
N ALA A 96 5.13 3.19 2.49
CA ALA A 96 5.33 4.61 2.26
C ALA A 96 6.25 5.23 3.31
N VAL A 97 5.98 4.99 4.60
CA VAL A 97 6.80 5.49 5.71
C VAL A 97 8.22 4.94 5.64
N ALA A 98 8.37 3.62 5.46
CA ALA A 98 9.69 2.99 5.37
C ALA A 98 10.50 3.52 4.18
N SER A 99 9.86 3.72 3.02
CA SER A 99 10.52 4.26 1.83
C SER A 99 10.94 5.71 2.05
N LEU A 100 10.09 6.55 2.64
CA LEU A 100 10.42 7.94 2.95
C LEU A 100 11.58 8.04 3.96
N VAL A 101 11.52 7.28 5.06
CA VAL A 101 12.60 7.23 6.05
C VAL A 101 13.89 6.74 5.39
N GLY A 102 13.83 5.67 4.61
CA GLY A 102 14.99 5.13 3.90
C GLY A 102 15.63 6.13 2.94
N LEU A 103 14.82 6.89 2.19
CA LEU A 103 15.31 7.96 1.31
C LEU A 103 15.97 9.10 2.09
N VAL A 104 15.39 9.52 3.21
CA VAL A 104 16.00 10.54 4.11
C VAL A 104 17.35 10.04 4.63
N LEU A 105 17.43 8.78 5.05
CA LEU A 105 18.68 8.17 5.51
C LEU A 105 19.72 8.06 4.37
N CYS A 106 19.29 7.81 3.13
CA CYS A 106 20.19 7.83 1.98
C CYS A 106 20.81 9.22 1.76
N VAL A 107 20.01 10.29 1.88
CA VAL A 107 20.52 11.67 1.78
C VAL A 107 21.51 11.96 2.91
N GLY A 108 21.17 11.59 4.15
CA GLY A 108 22.07 11.75 5.30
C GLY A 108 23.39 11.00 5.14
N ALA A 109 23.34 9.74 4.66
CA ALA A 109 24.52 8.93 4.41
C ALA A 109 25.39 9.51 3.28
N ALA A 110 24.78 10.04 2.22
CA ALA A 110 25.49 10.71 1.14
C ALA A 110 26.17 12.01 1.61
N ALA A 111 25.54 12.76 2.52
CA ALA A 111 26.08 14.01 3.07
C ALA A 111 27.20 13.78 4.11
N GLY A 112 27.14 12.69 4.88
CA GLY A 112 28.15 12.36 5.89
C GLY A 112 29.34 11.55 5.37
N GLY A 113 29.24 11.00 4.15
CA GLY A 113 30.34 10.30 3.47
C GLY A 113 31.13 11.16 2.49
N ALA A 114 30.83 12.46 2.40
CA ALA A 114 31.62 13.49 1.71
C ALA A 114 32.60 14.16 2.68
#